data_AF-A0A7Y7BEP7-F1
#
_entry.id   AF-A0A7Y7BEP7-F1
#
_cell.length_a   1.000
_cell.length_b   1.000
_cell.length_c   1.000
_cell.angle_alpha   90.00
_cell.angle_beta   90.00
_cell.angle_gamma   90.00
#
_symmetry.space_group_name_H-M   'P 1'
#
loop_
_entity.id
_entity.type
_entity.pdbx_description
1 polymer ?
#
loop_
_entity_poly.entity_id
_entity_poly.type
_entity_poly.pdbx_seq_one_letter_code
_entity_poly.pdbx_strand_id
1 'polypeptide(L)'
;MNTKRIYTYTLMALVAVLCFSCNPDDGPGDPLATELAFEKLAGQWTLGQFGSVKVDGSDVSANYSGFALSFADGTYTTTNAGDLFSASGTWEWADESGGVVSLDDGKTININSLTTTKFVFSFTKTDGPVRAGIAGNYVITVEK
;
A
#
# COMPACT_ATOMS: atom_id res chain seq x y z
N MET A 1 -54.72 6.15 35.36
CA MET A 1 -53.75 6.09 34.24
C MET A 1 -52.42 5.66 34.83
N ASN A 2 -51.93 4.47 34.48
CA ASN A 2 -50.91 3.74 35.25
C ASN A 2 -49.49 4.25 34.97
N THR A 3 -48.99 5.12 35.85
CA THR A 3 -47.69 5.81 35.78
C THR A 3 -46.50 4.86 35.59
N LYS A 4 -46.58 3.61 36.09
CA LYS A 4 -45.54 2.59 35.91
C LYS A 4 -45.34 2.12 34.46
N ARG A 5 -46.40 2.11 33.65
CA ARG A 5 -46.31 1.72 32.22
C ARG A 5 -45.65 2.81 31.38
N ILE A 6 -45.87 4.08 31.73
CA ILE A 6 -45.29 5.22 31.01
C ILE A 6 -43.77 5.22 31.14
N TYR A 7 -43.23 4.98 32.35
CA TYR A 7 -41.78 4.90 32.60
C TYR A 7 -41.08 3.75 31.86
N THR A 8 -41.75 2.61 31.66
CA THR A 8 -41.18 1.50 30.90
C THR A 8 -41.04 1.83 29.42
N TYR A 9 -42.00 2.57 28.84
CA TYR A 9 -41.92 2.99 27.43
C TYR A 9 -40.90 4.12 27.22
N THR A 10 -40.73 5.05 28.17
CA THR A 10 -39.67 6.07 28.08
C THR A 10 -38.27 5.50 28.28
N LEU A 11 -38.10 4.46 29.11
CA LEU A 11 -36.79 3.82 29.30
C LEU A 11 -36.38 2.97 28.07
N MET A 12 -37.33 2.34 27.40
CA MET A 12 -37.06 1.51 26.21
C MET A 12 -36.80 2.34 24.94
N ALA A 13 -37.36 3.56 24.88
CA ALA A 13 -37.07 4.52 23.80
C ALA A 13 -35.67 5.16 23.93
N LEU A 14 -35.12 5.27 25.15
CA LEU A 14 -33.79 5.86 25.38
C LEU A 14 -32.64 4.90 24.98
N VAL A 15 -32.86 3.58 25.09
CA VAL A 15 -31.84 2.56 24.77
C VAL A 15 -31.74 2.32 23.25
N ALA A 16 -32.81 2.54 22.49
CA ALA A 16 -32.80 2.38 21.03
C ALA A 16 -32.05 3.51 20.29
N VAL A 17 -31.84 4.66 20.92
CA VAL A 17 -31.12 5.80 20.34
C VAL A 17 -29.59 5.64 20.45
N LEU A 18 -29.10 4.74 21.31
CA LEU A 18 -27.66 4.48 21.46
C LEU A 18 -27.09 3.56 20.36
N CYS A 19 -27.92 3.03 19.46
CA CYS A 19 -27.49 2.15 18.36
C CYS A 19 -27.33 2.85 17.00
N PHE A 20 -27.53 4.18 16.91
CA PHE A 20 -27.40 4.95 15.68
C PHE A 20 -26.26 5.98 15.70
N SER A 21 -25.17 5.71 16.41
CA SER A 21 -23.93 6.49 16.28
C SER A 21 -22.85 5.67 15.58
N CYS A 22 -23.13 5.30 14.34
CA CYS A 22 -22.09 5.13 13.34
C CYS A 22 -22.36 6.20 12.28
N ASN A 23 -21.89 7.41 12.56
CA ASN A 23 -21.61 8.36 11.49
C ASN A 23 -20.35 7.84 10.81
N PRO A 24 -20.37 7.39 9.55
CA PRO A 24 -19.19 7.54 8.71
C PRO A 24 -19.09 9.04 8.41
N ASP A 25 -18.51 9.77 9.36
CA ASP A 25 -18.15 11.17 9.18
C ASP A 25 -17.01 11.18 8.16
N ASP A 26 -17.30 11.70 6.97
CA ASP A 26 -16.33 12.11 5.95
C ASP A 26 -15.31 13.08 6.56
N GLY A 27 -14.26 12.51 7.17
CA GLY A 27 -13.00 13.17 7.54
C GLY A 27 -11.89 12.79 6.55
N PRO A 28 -10.76 13.52 6.52
CA PRO A 28 -9.66 13.22 5.62
C PRO A 28 -9.13 11.82 5.95
N GLY A 29 -9.34 10.87 5.03
CA GLY A 29 -8.63 9.60 4.98
C GLY A 29 -8.85 8.62 6.12
N ASP A 30 -9.59 7.55 5.86
CA ASP A 30 -9.83 6.50 6.85
C ASP A 30 -8.52 5.74 7.18
N PRO A 31 -7.98 5.81 8.43
CA PRO A 31 -6.78 5.07 8.84
C PRO A 31 -6.93 3.56 8.62
N LEU A 32 -8.16 3.06 8.57
CA LEU A 32 -8.46 1.66 8.26
C LEU A 32 -7.97 1.26 6.85
N ALA A 33 -7.97 2.18 5.89
CA ALA A 33 -7.56 1.87 4.51
C ALA A 33 -6.05 1.60 4.42
N THR A 34 -5.23 2.45 5.05
CA THR A 34 -3.77 2.27 5.09
C THR A 34 -3.36 1.08 5.95
N GLU A 35 -4.08 0.78 7.03
CA GLU A 35 -3.87 -0.43 7.84
C GLU A 35 -4.13 -1.71 7.03
N LEU A 36 -5.27 -1.79 6.30
CA LEU A 36 -5.60 -2.93 5.44
C LEU A 36 -4.66 -3.06 4.23
N ALA A 37 -4.17 -1.93 3.70
CA ALA A 37 -3.15 -1.93 2.66
C ALA A 37 -1.81 -2.45 3.21
N PHE A 38 -1.42 -2.02 4.41
CA PHE A 38 -0.18 -2.47 5.05
C PHE A 38 -0.21 -3.97 5.34
N GLU A 39 -1.32 -4.52 5.83
CA GLU A 39 -1.46 -5.97 6.06
C GLU A 39 -1.15 -6.79 4.78
N LYS A 40 -1.56 -6.28 3.63
CA LYS A 40 -1.28 -6.92 2.33
C LYS A 40 0.14 -6.68 1.86
N LEU A 41 0.64 -5.44 2.00
CA LEU A 41 1.95 -4.97 1.53
C LEU A 41 3.10 -5.58 2.33
N ALA A 42 2.92 -5.79 3.63
CA ALA A 42 3.97 -6.31 4.49
C ALA A 42 4.45 -7.70 4.06
N GLY A 43 5.76 -7.91 4.25
CA GLY A 43 6.45 -9.13 3.87
C GLY A 43 7.37 -8.94 2.66
N GLN A 44 7.93 -10.06 2.22
CA GLN A 44 8.88 -10.11 1.11
C GLN A 44 8.18 -10.42 -0.21
N TRP A 45 8.46 -9.60 -1.21
CA TRP A 45 8.00 -9.74 -2.58
C TRP A 45 9.17 -10.07 -3.49
N THR A 46 8.97 -11.00 -4.42
CA THR A 46 10.00 -11.40 -5.38
C THR A 46 9.47 -11.37 -6.80
N LEU A 47 10.33 -11.37 -7.81
CA LEU A 47 9.85 -11.56 -9.19
C LEU A 47 9.20 -12.94 -9.40
N GLY A 48 9.64 -13.97 -8.67
CA GLY A 48 9.10 -15.31 -8.79
C GLY A 48 8.99 -15.81 -10.24
N GLN A 49 7.91 -16.51 -10.56
CA GLN A 49 7.62 -17.01 -11.90
C GLN A 49 6.82 -16.02 -12.76
N PHE A 50 5.91 -15.24 -12.14
CA PHE A 50 4.96 -14.39 -12.87
C PHE A 50 5.22 -12.88 -12.72
N GLY A 51 6.26 -12.49 -11.99
CA GLY A 51 6.69 -11.11 -11.86
C GLY A 51 7.42 -10.60 -13.10
N SER A 52 7.50 -9.29 -13.20
CA SER A 52 8.17 -8.61 -14.31
C SER A 52 8.64 -7.23 -13.91
N VAL A 53 9.71 -6.75 -14.54
CA VAL A 53 10.15 -5.36 -14.51
C VAL A 53 10.02 -4.81 -15.92
N LYS A 54 9.15 -3.82 -16.12
CA LYS A 54 8.97 -3.15 -17.40
C LYS A 54 9.35 -1.69 -17.31
N VAL A 55 10.01 -1.17 -18.33
CA VAL A 55 10.33 0.25 -18.48
C VAL A 55 9.75 0.74 -19.79
N ASP A 56 8.88 1.75 -19.72
CA ASP A 56 8.13 2.29 -20.87
C ASP A 56 7.48 1.19 -21.74
N GLY A 57 6.97 0.14 -21.08
CA GLY A 57 6.31 -1.01 -21.70
C GLY A 57 7.26 -2.13 -22.17
N SER A 58 8.57 -1.91 -22.21
CA SER A 58 9.56 -2.93 -22.59
C SER A 58 9.97 -3.78 -21.40
N ASP A 59 9.99 -5.11 -21.57
CA ASP A 59 10.41 -6.04 -20.52
C ASP A 59 11.93 -6.02 -20.35
N VAL A 60 12.38 -5.73 -19.12
CA VAL A 60 13.79 -5.69 -18.71
C VAL A 60 14.05 -6.60 -17.50
N SER A 61 13.15 -7.55 -17.23
CA SER A 61 13.18 -8.42 -16.04
C SER A 61 14.48 -9.22 -15.92
N ALA A 62 15.09 -9.59 -17.06
CA ALA A 62 16.37 -10.29 -17.10
C ALA A 62 17.53 -9.52 -16.43
N ASN A 63 17.43 -8.19 -16.32
CA ASN A 63 18.45 -7.37 -15.65
C ASN A 63 18.33 -7.40 -14.12
N TYR A 64 17.24 -7.96 -13.58
CA TYR A 64 16.89 -7.94 -12.16
C TYR A 64 16.69 -9.35 -11.60
N SER A 65 17.49 -10.30 -12.09
CA SER A 65 17.44 -11.69 -11.59
C SER A 65 17.68 -11.73 -10.08
N GLY A 66 16.78 -12.42 -9.36
CA GLY A 66 16.82 -12.48 -7.90
C GLY A 66 16.36 -11.20 -7.19
N PHE A 67 15.63 -10.30 -7.88
CA PHE A 67 15.04 -9.14 -7.26
C PHE A 67 14.08 -9.53 -6.13
N ALA A 68 14.27 -8.89 -4.98
CA ALA A 68 13.35 -8.94 -3.86
C ALA A 68 13.17 -7.56 -3.24
N LEU A 69 11.97 -7.28 -2.75
CA LEU A 69 11.59 -6.06 -2.05
C LEU A 69 10.76 -6.47 -0.83
N SER A 70 11.18 -6.08 0.36
CA SER A 70 10.45 -6.37 1.59
C SER A 70 9.98 -5.08 2.23
N PHE A 71 8.72 -5.05 2.65
CA PHE A 71 8.17 -3.98 3.48
C PHE A 71 7.91 -4.49 4.89
N ALA A 72 8.29 -3.69 5.87
CA ALA A 72 7.95 -3.83 7.28
C ALA A 72 7.46 -2.46 7.79
N ASP A 73 7.04 -2.41 9.05
CA ASP A 73 6.55 -1.16 9.65
C ASP A 73 7.62 -0.06 9.57
N GLY A 74 7.34 0.98 8.78
CA GLY A 74 8.21 2.12 8.51
C GLY A 74 9.53 1.83 7.78
N THR A 75 9.82 0.60 7.38
CA THR A 75 11.12 0.21 6.77
C THR A 75 10.96 -0.69 5.55
N TYR A 76 11.89 -0.58 4.61
CA TYR A 76 11.98 -1.47 3.46
C TYR A 76 13.41 -1.95 3.23
N THR A 77 13.54 -3.10 2.57
CA THR A 77 14.82 -3.64 2.09
C THR A 77 14.69 -4.16 0.68
N THR A 78 15.77 -4.10 -0.09
CA THR A 78 15.82 -4.66 -1.44
C THR A 78 17.04 -5.53 -1.66
N THR A 79 16.91 -6.48 -2.58
CA THR A 79 17.99 -7.35 -3.06
C THR A 79 17.96 -7.36 -4.58
N ASN A 80 19.13 -7.30 -5.22
CA ASN A 80 19.28 -7.27 -6.69
C ASN A 80 18.42 -6.19 -7.40
N ALA A 81 18.23 -5.04 -6.75
CA ALA A 81 17.42 -3.93 -7.28
C ALA A 81 18.15 -3.03 -8.29
N GLY A 82 19.44 -3.27 -8.54
CA GLY A 82 20.25 -2.36 -9.35
C GLY A 82 20.17 -0.92 -8.82
N ASP A 83 20.03 0.04 -9.73
CA ASP A 83 19.88 1.47 -9.38
C ASP A 83 18.40 1.91 -9.24
N LEU A 84 17.48 0.95 -9.08
CA LEU A 84 16.05 1.27 -8.88
C LEU A 84 15.76 1.69 -7.44
N PHE A 85 16.34 0.99 -6.47
CA PHE A 85 16.08 1.17 -5.04
C PHE A 85 17.38 1.14 -4.23
N SER A 86 17.42 1.88 -3.13
CA SER A 86 18.40 1.66 -2.08
C SER A 86 18.28 0.25 -1.50
N ALA A 87 19.39 -0.29 -1.01
CA ALA A 87 19.40 -1.63 -0.39
C ALA A 87 18.49 -1.71 0.85
N SER A 88 18.29 -0.59 1.53
CA SER A 88 17.33 -0.44 2.63
C SER A 88 17.02 1.03 2.85
N GLY A 89 15.89 1.32 3.49
CA GLY A 89 15.51 2.66 3.89
C GLY A 89 14.22 2.69 4.71
N THR A 90 13.64 3.87 4.85
CA THR A 90 12.34 4.06 5.49
C THR A 90 11.28 4.45 4.48
N TRP A 91 10.03 4.18 4.80
CA TRP A 91 8.91 4.55 3.95
C TRP A 91 7.72 5.02 4.78
N GLU A 92 6.85 5.79 4.14
CA GLU A 92 5.59 6.25 4.71
C GLU A 92 4.48 6.27 3.65
N TRP A 93 3.23 6.24 4.09
CA TRP A 93 2.10 6.47 3.19
C TRP A 93 2.09 7.94 2.74
N ALA A 94 2.09 8.15 1.43
CA ALA A 94 2.00 9.48 0.83
C ALA A 94 0.54 9.91 0.59
N ASP A 95 -0.40 8.98 0.75
CA ASP A 95 -1.82 9.23 0.71
C ASP A 95 -2.56 8.44 1.79
N GLU A 96 -3.76 8.89 2.14
CA GLU A 96 -4.57 8.24 3.17
C GLU A 96 -5.35 7.04 2.62
N SER A 97 -5.29 6.79 1.31
CA SER A 97 -5.96 5.65 0.67
C SER A 97 -5.13 4.36 0.68
N GLY A 98 -3.84 4.45 1.06
CA GLY A 98 -2.91 3.32 0.98
C GLY A 98 -2.51 2.98 -0.46
N GLY A 99 -2.62 3.94 -1.37
CA GLY A 99 -2.34 3.79 -2.80
C GLY A 99 -0.97 4.33 -3.21
N VAL A 100 -0.32 5.11 -2.36
CA VAL A 100 0.94 5.77 -2.67
C VAL A 100 1.91 5.66 -1.49
N VAL A 101 3.14 5.24 -1.77
CA VAL A 101 4.23 5.11 -0.80
C VAL A 101 5.34 6.09 -1.14
N SER A 102 5.80 6.86 -0.16
CA SER A 102 7.01 7.68 -0.25
C SER A 102 8.16 6.97 0.44
N LEU A 103 9.30 6.89 -0.24
CA LEU A 103 10.56 6.39 0.32
C LEU A 103 11.45 7.54 0.79
N ASP A 104 12.38 7.24 1.69
CA ASP A 104 13.35 8.17 2.26
C ASP A 104 14.33 8.78 1.25
N ASP A 105 14.53 8.13 0.10
CA ASP A 105 15.33 8.64 -1.02
C ASP A 105 14.58 9.66 -1.90
N GLY A 106 13.36 10.04 -1.51
CA GLY A 106 12.49 10.95 -2.25
C GLY A 106 11.72 10.29 -3.40
N LYS A 107 11.80 8.96 -3.55
CA LYS A 107 11.05 8.21 -4.56
C LYS A 107 9.62 7.99 -4.10
N THR A 108 8.68 8.20 -5.01
CA THR A 108 7.26 7.88 -4.80
C THR A 108 6.86 6.68 -5.64
N ILE A 109 6.29 5.66 -4.98
CA ILE A 109 5.74 4.45 -5.59
C ILE A 109 4.23 4.56 -5.62
N ASN A 110 3.64 4.37 -6.79
CA ASN A 110 2.19 4.27 -6.97
C ASN A 110 1.78 2.81 -7.00
N ILE A 111 0.91 2.40 -6.09
CA ILE A 111 0.35 1.05 -6.03
C ILE A 111 -0.76 0.93 -7.08
N ASN A 112 -0.48 0.20 -8.17
CA ASN A 112 -1.47 -0.03 -9.22
C ASN A 112 -2.43 -1.16 -8.86
N SER A 113 -1.95 -2.18 -8.13
CA SER A 113 -2.75 -3.30 -7.63
C SER A 113 -2.02 -3.99 -6.48
N LEU A 114 -2.73 -4.23 -5.38
CA LEU A 114 -2.19 -4.94 -4.23
C LEU A 114 -3.18 -6.01 -3.75
N THR A 115 -2.78 -7.26 -3.83
CA THR A 115 -3.48 -8.42 -3.27
C THR A 115 -2.57 -9.14 -2.26
N THR A 116 -3.04 -10.24 -1.68
CA THR A 116 -2.22 -11.06 -0.79
C THR A 116 -1.08 -11.79 -1.50
N THR A 117 -1.14 -12.00 -2.82
CA THR A 117 -0.11 -12.77 -3.55
C THR A 117 0.53 -12.00 -4.69
N LYS A 118 0.00 -10.82 -5.04
CA LYS A 118 0.47 -10.03 -6.18
C LYS A 118 0.51 -8.56 -5.82
N PHE A 119 1.65 -7.94 -6.09
CA PHE A 119 1.86 -6.52 -5.94
C PHE A 119 2.37 -5.93 -7.25
N VAL A 120 1.61 -4.99 -7.79
CA VAL A 120 1.93 -4.25 -9.01
C VAL A 120 2.04 -2.78 -8.65
N PHE A 121 3.18 -2.18 -8.95
CA PHE A 121 3.43 -0.79 -8.66
C PHE A 121 4.25 -0.11 -9.75
N SER A 122 4.25 1.22 -9.73
CA SER A 122 4.92 2.04 -10.71
C SER A 122 5.58 3.27 -10.11
N PHE A 123 6.67 3.69 -10.74
CA PHE A 123 7.36 4.93 -10.41
C PHE A 123 8.11 5.43 -11.65
N THR A 124 8.41 6.73 -11.68
CA THR A 124 9.22 7.33 -12.75
C THR A 124 10.64 7.51 -12.25
N LYS A 125 11.61 7.10 -13.07
CA LYS A 125 13.03 7.39 -12.85
C LYS A 125 13.48 8.42 -13.89
N THR A 126 13.92 9.59 -13.45
CA THR A 126 14.32 10.70 -14.33
C THR A 126 15.76 10.60 -14.82
N ASP A 127 16.61 9.84 -14.12
CA ASP A 127 18.06 9.80 -14.34
C ASP A 127 18.60 8.38 -14.27
N GLY A 128 19.54 8.05 -15.16
CA GLY A 128 20.32 6.81 -15.10
C GLY A 128 20.89 6.35 -16.45
N PRO A 129 22.23 6.19 -16.58
CA PRO A 129 22.86 5.73 -17.82
C PRO A 129 23.05 4.20 -17.89
N VAL A 130 22.62 3.45 -16.87
CA VAL A 130 22.92 2.01 -16.71
C VAL A 130 21.76 1.13 -17.15
N ARG A 131 22.06 -0.06 -17.69
CA ARG A 131 21.05 -1.03 -18.16
C ARG A 131 20.03 -1.42 -17.08
N ALA A 132 20.45 -1.50 -15.82
CA ALA A 132 19.62 -1.81 -14.65
C ALA A 132 19.21 -0.54 -13.88
N GLY A 133 18.68 0.45 -14.60
CA GLY A 133 18.23 1.71 -14.03
C GLY A 133 18.21 2.83 -15.05
N ILE A 134 17.81 2.55 -16.29
CA ILE A 134 17.64 3.58 -17.31
C ILE A 134 16.52 4.54 -16.91
N ALA A 135 16.55 5.77 -17.40
CA ALA A 135 15.41 6.68 -17.22
C ALA A 135 14.16 6.10 -17.92
N GLY A 136 12.99 6.31 -17.32
CA GLY A 136 11.72 5.83 -17.85
C GLY A 136 10.67 5.57 -16.78
N ASN A 137 9.48 5.15 -17.22
CA ASN A 137 8.39 4.77 -16.34
C ASN A 137 8.45 3.27 -16.06
N TYR A 138 8.72 2.93 -14.80
CA TYR A 138 8.78 1.56 -14.36
C TYR A 138 7.40 1.05 -13.95
N VAL A 139 7.07 -0.16 -14.38
CA VAL A 139 5.96 -0.95 -13.85
C VAL A 139 6.54 -2.29 -13.42
N ILE A 140 6.45 -2.58 -12.13
CA ILE A 140 6.99 -3.78 -11.52
C ILE A 140 5.84 -4.63 -11.00
N THR A 141 5.88 -5.92 -11.33
CA THR A 141 5.00 -6.94 -10.77
C THR A 141 5.85 -7.91 -9.98
N VAL A 142 5.47 -8.14 -8.73
CA VAL A 142 6.10 -9.09 -7.81
C VAL A 142 5.05 -9.92 -7.11
N GLU A 143 5.47 -11.06 -6.58
CA GLU A 143 4.63 -12.05 -5.93
C GLU A 143 5.22 -12.56 -4.61
N LYS A 144 4.34 -13.11 -3.78
CA LYS A 144 4.64 -13.75 -2.50
C LYS A 144 3.86 -15.06 -2.35
#